data_AF-A0A8J2YY91-F1
#
_entry.id   AF-A0A8J2YY91-F1
#
_cell.length_a   1.000
_cell.length_b   1.000
_cell.length_c   1.000
_cell.angle_alpha   90.00
_cell.angle_beta   90.00
_cell.angle_gamma   90.00
#
_symmetry.space_group_name_H-M   'P 1'
#
loop_
_entity.id
_entity.type
_entity.pdbx_description
1 polymer ?
#
loop_
_entity_poly.entity_id
_entity_poly.type
_entity_poly.pdbx_seq_one_letter_code
_entity_poly.pdbx_strand_id
1 'polypeptide(L)'
;MNENEHHKEIYAHFGLAIYLAQVLENGLVNALLLIDFIPKNVSNIKSHIDWSREFDAFFDSRIALTMGNLIRELKKVTTIPDTLEKQLLLALERRRFLVHHYFRDNVRFFQTDEGRNKLIADLEGYGRDFSAANRALEALLTPLYAKYGITPERQAAALEAWRAEQQPDSVSS
;
A
#
# COMPACT_ATOMS: atom_id res chain seq x y z
N MET A 1 2.62 -32.50 -8.68
CA MET A 1 3.27 -31.21 -9.01
C MET A 1 4.78 -31.40 -8.88
N ASN A 2 5.59 -30.86 -9.78
CA ASN A 2 7.06 -30.96 -9.65
C ASN A 2 7.50 -30.10 -8.44
N GLU A 3 8.42 -30.60 -7.61
CA GLU A 3 8.99 -29.88 -6.46
C GLU A 3 9.44 -28.44 -6.83
N ASN A 4 10.01 -28.28 -8.02
CA ASN A 4 10.47 -27.00 -8.55
C ASN A 4 9.32 -26.01 -8.84
N GLU A 5 8.13 -26.51 -9.21
CA GLU A 5 6.94 -25.65 -9.42
C GLU A 5 6.35 -25.19 -8.08
N HIS A 6 6.33 -26.03 -7.05
CA HIS A 6 5.86 -25.62 -5.71
C HIS A 6 6.77 -24.55 -5.07
N HIS A 7 8.08 -24.59 -5.31
CA HIS A 7 8.97 -23.53 -4.80
C HIS A 7 8.71 -22.18 -5.49
N LYS A 8 8.48 -22.18 -6.81
CA LYS A 8 8.10 -20.96 -7.56
C LYS A 8 6.80 -20.36 -7.03
N GLU A 9 5.82 -21.20 -6.73
CA GLU A 9 4.54 -20.76 -6.18
C GLU A 9 4.71 -20.06 -4.82
N ILE A 10 5.52 -20.61 -3.91
CA ILE A 10 5.85 -19.94 -2.64
C ILE A 10 6.49 -18.56 -2.89
N TYR A 11 7.42 -18.45 -3.83
CA TYR A 11 8.04 -17.16 -4.16
C TYR A 11 7.04 -16.18 -4.77
N ALA A 12 6.11 -16.66 -5.61
CA ALA A 12 5.04 -15.83 -6.18
C ALA A 12 4.08 -15.31 -5.09
N HIS A 13 3.63 -16.18 -4.18
CA HIS A 13 2.78 -15.78 -3.04
C HIS A 13 3.52 -14.84 -2.08
N PHE A 14 4.83 -15.04 -1.87
CA PHE A 14 5.65 -14.12 -1.08
C PHE A 14 5.72 -12.75 -1.74
N GLY A 15 5.98 -12.71 -3.04
CA GLY A 15 5.98 -11.48 -3.84
C GLY A 15 4.64 -10.75 -3.77
N LEU A 16 3.52 -11.48 -3.90
CA LEU A 16 2.18 -10.92 -3.78
C LEU A 16 1.92 -10.34 -2.38
N ALA A 17 2.31 -11.05 -1.32
CA ALA A 17 2.14 -10.55 0.05
C ALA A 17 2.96 -9.27 0.30
N ILE A 18 4.21 -9.21 -0.17
CA ILE A 18 5.04 -8.00 -0.10
C ILE A 18 4.43 -6.86 -0.91
N TYR A 19 3.98 -7.13 -2.14
CA TYR A 19 3.30 -6.14 -2.98
C TYR A 19 2.09 -5.53 -2.27
N LEU A 20 1.23 -6.37 -1.67
CA LEU A 20 0.06 -5.89 -0.92
C LEU A 20 0.45 -5.08 0.32
N ALA A 21 1.56 -5.43 0.99
CA ALA A 21 2.10 -4.63 2.09
C ALA A 21 2.55 -3.24 1.60
N GLN A 22 3.19 -3.16 0.44
CA GLN A 22 3.63 -1.89 -0.17
C GLN A 22 2.45 -1.05 -0.66
N VAL A 23 1.39 -1.68 -1.18
CA VAL A 23 0.12 -0.99 -1.49
C VAL A 23 -0.44 -0.32 -0.24
N LEU A 24 -0.44 -1.01 0.90
CA LEU A 24 -0.85 -0.43 2.18
C LEU A 24 0.07 0.71 2.63
N GLU A 25 1.40 0.60 2.47
CA GLU A 25 2.35 1.69 2.76
C GLU A 25 2.02 2.94 1.94
N ASN A 26 1.78 2.79 0.62
CA ASN A 26 1.33 3.88 -0.23
C ASN A 26 -0.06 4.42 0.18
N GLY A 27 -0.98 3.55 0.59
CA GLY A 27 -2.27 3.95 1.14
C GLY A 27 -2.13 4.87 2.36
N LEU A 28 -1.17 4.60 3.25
CA LEU A 28 -0.87 5.45 4.40
C LEU A 28 -0.28 6.80 3.98
N VAL A 29 0.58 6.84 2.95
CA VAL A 29 1.09 8.10 2.38
C VAL A 29 -0.06 8.94 1.82
N ASN A 30 -0.97 8.31 1.06
CA ASN A 30 -2.17 8.98 0.52
C ASN A 30 -3.08 9.50 1.65
N ALA A 31 -3.23 8.75 2.74
CA ALA A 31 -3.97 9.19 3.91
C ALA A 31 -3.38 10.48 4.49
N LEU A 32 -2.05 10.52 4.67
CA LEU A 32 -1.34 11.71 5.15
C LEU A 32 -1.49 12.90 4.20
N LEU A 33 -1.44 12.67 2.89
CA LEU A 33 -1.70 13.74 1.91
C LEU A 33 -3.10 14.36 2.09
N LEU A 34 -4.14 13.53 2.19
CA LEU A 34 -5.53 14.01 2.28
C LEU A 34 -5.87 14.66 3.62
N ILE A 35 -5.33 14.10 4.71
CA ILE A 35 -5.68 14.52 6.07
C ILE A 35 -4.81 15.68 6.54
N ASP A 36 -3.53 15.70 6.15
CA ASP A 36 -2.55 16.65 6.65
C ASP A 36 -2.17 17.69 5.59
N PHE A 37 -1.65 17.26 4.45
CA PHE A 37 -1.08 18.17 3.45
C PHE A 37 -2.14 19.05 2.78
N ILE A 38 -3.18 18.46 2.19
CA ILE A 38 -4.19 19.18 1.40
C ILE A 38 -4.88 20.26 2.23
N PRO A 39 -5.52 19.98 3.38
CA PRO A 39 -6.20 21.01 4.16
C PRO A 39 -5.30 22.16 4.61
N LYS A 40 -4.00 21.92 4.85
CA LYS A 40 -3.05 22.98 5.22
C LYS A 40 -2.61 23.85 4.04
N ASN A 41 -2.69 23.34 2.81
CA ASN A 41 -2.07 23.98 1.65
C ASN A 41 -3.06 24.45 0.58
N VAL A 42 -4.23 23.82 0.45
CA VAL A 42 -5.21 24.09 -0.64
C VAL A 42 -5.67 25.55 -0.69
N SER A 43 -5.73 26.24 0.44
CA SER A 43 -6.08 27.66 0.50
C SER A 43 -4.87 28.60 0.38
N ASN A 44 -3.66 28.10 0.65
CA ASN A 44 -2.44 28.92 0.79
C ASN A 44 -1.59 28.94 -0.48
N ILE A 45 -1.54 27.84 -1.22
CA ILE A 45 -0.76 27.72 -2.45
C ILE A 45 -1.67 28.01 -3.65
N LYS A 46 -1.32 29.02 -4.45
CA LYS A 46 -2.12 29.45 -5.61
C LYS A 46 -1.51 29.07 -6.96
N SER A 47 -0.19 28.90 -6.99
CA SER A 47 0.55 28.52 -8.19
C SER A 47 0.59 27.01 -8.34
N HIS A 48 0.34 26.51 -9.55
CA HIS A 48 0.49 25.09 -9.86
C HIS A 48 1.94 24.60 -9.68
N ILE A 49 2.92 25.46 -9.99
CA ILE A 49 4.35 25.11 -9.85
C ILE A 49 4.71 24.92 -8.38
N ASP A 50 4.30 25.85 -7.52
CA ASP A 50 4.54 25.74 -6.09
C ASP A 50 3.76 24.55 -5.50
N TRP A 51 2.53 24.30 -5.96
CA TRP A 51 1.76 23.14 -5.52
C TRP A 51 2.49 21.83 -5.82
N SER A 52 2.97 21.65 -7.05
CA SER A 52 3.73 20.44 -7.43
C SER A 52 4.95 20.28 -6.54
N ARG A 53 5.76 21.35 -6.37
CA ARG A 53 6.97 21.29 -5.55
C ARG A 53 6.68 20.90 -4.10
N GLU A 54 5.71 21.54 -3.45
CA GLU A 54 5.38 21.23 -2.06
C GLU A 54 4.73 19.85 -1.92
N PHE A 55 3.94 19.43 -2.89
CA PHE A 55 3.35 18.09 -2.94
C PHE A 55 4.43 17.02 -3.07
N ASP A 56 5.34 17.16 -4.02
CA ASP A 56 6.43 16.21 -4.28
C ASP A 56 7.35 16.12 -3.06
N ALA A 57 7.74 17.27 -2.48
CA ALA A 57 8.55 17.29 -1.26
C ALA A 57 7.86 16.59 -0.09
N PHE A 58 6.55 16.82 0.10
CA PHE A 58 5.79 16.11 1.13
C PHE A 58 5.73 14.60 0.83
N PHE A 59 5.35 14.22 -0.39
CA PHE A 59 5.21 12.83 -0.82
C PHE A 59 6.51 12.06 -0.63
N ASP A 60 7.64 12.58 -1.14
CA ASP A 60 8.96 11.97 -1.04
C ASP A 60 9.39 11.78 0.42
N SER A 61 9.10 12.78 1.27
CA SER A 61 9.40 12.67 2.70
C SER A 61 8.57 11.59 3.42
N ARG A 62 7.36 11.26 2.92
CA ARG A 62 6.50 10.22 3.50
C ARG A 62 6.83 8.84 2.95
N ILE A 63 7.08 8.70 1.65
CA ILE A 63 7.39 7.39 1.05
C ILE A 63 8.73 6.82 1.55
N ALA A 64 9.65 7.68 2.01
CA ALA A 64 10.90 7.27 2.65
C ALA A 64 10.70 6.67 4.06
N LEU A 65 9.50 6.78 4.66
CA LEU A 65 9.23 6.27 6.00
C LEU A 65 8.88 4.79 5.99
N THR A 66 9.24 4.10 7.07
CA THR A 66 8.75 2.73 7.33
C THR A 66 7.25 2.74 7.63
N MET A 67 6.56 1.62 7.36
CA MET A 67 5.14 1.43 7.72
C MET A 67 4.84 1.84 9.17
N GLY A 68 5.70 1.48 10.12
CA GLY A 68 5.52 1.84 11.53
C GLY A 68 5.61 3.35 11.79
N ASN A 69 6.48 4.05 11.07
CA ASN A 69 6.57 5.51 11.15
C ASN A 69 5.38 6.18 10.44
N LEU A 70 4.90 5.65 9.31
CA LEU A 70 3.70 6.13 8.64
C LEU A 70 2.45 6.02 9.54
N ILE A 71 2.27 4.89 10.22
CA ILE A 71 1.18 4.71 11.19
C ILE A 71 1.30 5.73 12.33
N ARG A 72 2.52 5.99 12.81
CA ARG A 72 2.77 7.00 13.85
C ARG A 72 2.41 8.41 13.37
N GLU A 73 2.81 8.80 12.17
CA GLU A 73 2.45 10.10 11.61
C GLU A 73 0.93 10.23 11.44
N LEU A 74 0.25 9.18 10.97
CA LEU A 74 -1.20 9.21 10.79
C LEU A 74 -1.93 9.46 12.12
N LYS A 75 -1.49 8.82 13.21
CA LYS A 75 -2.03 9.03 14.56
C LYS A 75 -1.84 10.45 15.10
N LYS A 76 -0.88 11.22 14.59
CA LYS A 76 -0.69 12.62 15.02
C LYS A 76 -1.71 13.56 14.40
N VAL A 77 -2.25 13.20 13.23
CA VAL A 77 -3.08 14.11 12.41
C VAL A 77 -4.55 13.71 12.38
N THR A 78 -4.91 12.50 12.83
CA THR A 78 -6.30 12.06 12.94
C THR A 78 -6.51 11.06 14.06
N THR A 79 -7.76 10.92 14.49
CA THR A 79 -8.19 9.81 15.36
C THR A 79 -8.43 8.58 14.50
N ILE A 80 -7.73 7.49 14.78
CA ILE A 80 -7.88 6.22 14.09
C ILE A 80 -8.88 5.35 14.86
N PRO A 81 -9.92 4.79 14.22
CA PRO A 81 -10.80 3.83 14.89
C PRO A 81 -10.02 2.60 15.40
N ASP A 82 -10.36 2.11 16.59
CA ASP A 82 -9.68 0.96 17.23
C ASP A 82 -9.59 -0.28 16.31
N THR A 83 -10.61 -0.51 15.50
CA THR A 83 -10.66 -1.62 14.53
C THR A 83 -9.57 -1.48 13.46
N LEU A 84 -9.44 -0.29 12.87
CA LEU A 84 -8.40 0.02 11.89
C LEU A 84 -7.01 -0.01 12.55
N GLU A 85 -6.87 0.53 13.76
CA GLU A 85 -5.59 0.49 14.48
C GLU A 85 -5.09 -0.94 14.68
N LYS A 86 -5.97 -1.85 15.14
CA LYS A 86 -5.62 -3.28 15.31
C LYS A 86 -5.18 -3.91 13.98
N GLN A 87 -5.87 -3.59 12.88
CA GLN A 87 -5.51 -4.10 11.55
C GLN A 87 -4.16 -3.57 11.07
N LEU A 88 -3.86 -2.29 11.28
CA LEU A 88 -2.57 -1.68 10.92
C LEU A 88 -1.41 -2.26 11.75
N LEU A 89 -1.62 -2.52 13.04
CA LEU A 89 -0.60 -3.13 13.89
C LEU A 89 -0.33 -4.59 13.51
N LEU A 90 -1.38 -5.36 13.17
CA LEU A 90 -1.22 -6.71 12.64
C LEU A 90 -0.46 -6.70 11.32
N ALA A 91 -0.84 -5.83 10.38
CA ALA A 91 -0.13 -5.67 9.11
C ALA A 91 1.36 -5.32 9.30
N LEU A 92 1.66 -4.39 10.22
CA LEU A 92 3.03 -4.03 10.57
C LEU A 92 3.84 -5.24 11.06
N GLU A 93 3.25 -6.05 11.93
CA GLU A 93 3.87 -7.27 12.43
C GLU A 93 4.17 -8.25 11.28
N ARG A 94 3.17 -8.50 10.40
CA ARG A 94 3.32 -9.40 9.24
C ARG A 94 4.40 -8.91 8.28
N ARG A 95 4.41 -7.61 7.95
CA ARG A 95 5.42 -7.00 7.06
C ARG A 95 6.82 -7.16 7.64
N ARG A 96 6.98 -6.91 8.95
CA ARG A 96 8.27 -7.10 9.64
C ARG A 96 8.72 -8.56 9.57
N PHE A 97 7.81 -9.51 9.82
CA PHE A 97 8.12 -10.93 9.73
C PHE A 97 8.53 -11.34 8.31
N LEU A 98 7.76 -10.93 7.30
CA LEU A 98 8.04 -11.21 5.88
C LEU A 98 9.42 -10.73 5.45
N VAL A 99 9.78 -9.50 5.82
CA VAL A 99 11.04 -8.88 5.38
C VAL A 99 12.26 -9.42 6.11
N HIS A 100 12.15 -9.73 7.42
CA HIS A 100 13.33 -10.04 8.23
C HIS A 100 13.52 -11.52 8.56
N HIS A 101 12.46 -12.33 8.53
CA HIS A 101 12.47 -13.64 9.18
C HIS A 101 11.90 -14.78 8.33
N TYR A 102 10.99 -14.49 7.40
CA TYR A 102 10.16 -15.49 6.74
C TYR A 102 10.91 -16.71 6.20
N PHE A 103 11.89 -16.50 5.29
CA PHE A 103 12.57 -17.64 4.66
C PHE A 103 13.46 -18.41 5.63
N ARG A 104 14.18 -17.72 6.51
CA ARG A 104 15.06 -18.34 7.50
C ARG A 104 14.28 -19.23 8.46
N ASP A 105 13.16 -18.73 8.96
CA ASP A 105 12.40 -19.40 10.01
C ASP A 105 11.55 -20.56 9.44
N ASN A 106 11.31 -20.56 8.12
CA ASN A 106 10.48 -21.55 7.42
C ASN A 106 11.25 -22.59 6.59
N VAL A 107 12.59 -22.56 6.54
CA VAL A 107 13.41 -23.44 5.67
C VAL A 107 13.02 -24.93 5.75
N ARG A 108 12.68 -25.44 6.93
CA ARG A 108 12.28 -26.84 7.14
C ARG A 108 10.98 -27.22 6.41
N PHE A 109 10.07 -26.26 6.23
CA PHE A 109 8.77 -26.50 5.59
C PHE A 109 8.89 -26.58 4.06
N PHE A 110 10.00 -26.13 3.47
CA PHE A 110 10.23 -26.24 2.03
C PHE A 110 10.47 -27.68 1.56
N GLN A 111 10.79 -28.60 2.49
CA GLN A 111 11.23 -29.97 2.20
C GLN A 111 10.08 -30.97 2.03
N THR A 112 8.84 -30.60 2.36
CA THR A 112 7.67 -31.50 2.30
C THR A 112 6.52 -30.82 1.57
N ASP A 113 5.66 -31.59 0.91
CA ASP A 113 4.48 -31.03 0.24
C ASP A 113 3.51 -30.38 1.26
N GLU A 114 3.29 -31.01 2.41
CA GLU A 114 2.45 -30.46 3.48
C GLU A 114 3.03 -29.14 4.02
N GLY A 115 4.35 -29.08 4.20
CA GLY A 115 5.03 -27.87 4.62
C GLY A 115 4.88 -26.74 3.59
N ARG A 116 5.07 -27.03 2.30
CA ARG A 116 4.92 -26.05 1.22
C ARG A 116 3.48 -25.53 1.10
N ASN A 117 2.48 -26.40 1.20
CA ASN A 117 1.07 -26.01 1.21
C ASN A 117 0.74 -25.10 2.39
N LYS A 118 1.31 -25.39 3.57
CA LYS A 118 1.17 -24.50 4.73
C LYS A 118 1.77 -23.11 4.48
N LEU A 119 2.96 -23.04 3.88
CA LEU A 119 3.61 -21.76 3.58
C LEU A 119 2.78 -20.91 2.62
N ILE A 120 2.21 -21.52 1.58
CA ILE A 120 1.29 -20.83 0.66
C ILE A 120 0.08 -20.29 1.42
N ALA A 121 -0.58 -21.12 2.23
CA ALA A 121 -1.75 -20.70 3.00
C ALA A 121 -1.45 -19.55 4.00
N ASP A 122 -0.27 -19.58 4.65
CA ASP A 122 0.17 -18.51 5.53
C ASP A 122 0.37 -17.19 4.76
N LEU A 123 1.02 -17.23 3.59
CA LEU A 123 1.25 -16.06 2.73
C LEU A 123 -0.06 -15.45 2.21
N GLU A 124 -1.01 -16.28 1.79
CA GLU A 124 -2.35 -15.81 1.45
C GLU A 124 -3.06 -15.16 2.64
N GLY A 125 -2.88 -15.72 3.85
CA GLY A 125 -3.36 -15.12 5.09
C GLY A 125 -2.81 -13.71 5.29
N TYR A 126 -1.50 -13.53 5.14
CA TYR A 126 -0.88 -12.21 5.23
C TYR A 126 -1.38 -11.26 4.14
N GLY A 127 -1.56 -11.74 2.90
CA GLY A 127 -2.16 -10.95 1.82
C GLY A 127 -3.57 -10.47 2.15
N ARG A 128 -4.39 -11.32 2.78
CA ARG A 128 -5.74 -10.94 3.27
C ARG A 128 -5.67 -9.90 4.37
N ASP A 129 -4.73 -10.03 5.31
CA ASP A 129 -4.53 -9.05 6.40
C ASP A 129 -4.16 -7.67 5.84
N PHE A 130 -3.21 -7.59 4.90
CA PHE A 130 -2.83 -6.33 4.23
C PHE A 130 -4.00 -5.70 3.48
N SER A 131 -4.72 -6.51 2.69
CA SER A 131 -5.87 -6.04 1.93
C SER A 131 -7.01 -5.55 2.83
N ALA A 132 -7.24 -6.21 3.97
CA ALA A 132 -8.24 -5.80 4.94
C ALA A 132 -7.88 -4.47 5.60
N ALA A 133 -6.62 -4.29 6.00
CA ALA A 133 -6.13 -3.02 6.52
C ALA A 133 -6.24 -1.89 5.49
N ASN A 134 -5.90 -2.16 4.22
CA ASN A 134 -6.02 -1.16 3.15
C ASN A 134 -7.47 -0.73 2.92
N ARG A 135 -8.42 -1.68 2.84
CA ARG A 135 -9.85 -1.36 2.70
C ARG A 135 -10.39 -0.56 3.87
N ALA A 136 -9.97 -0.88 5.10
CA ALA A 136 -10.39 -0.15 6.28
C ALA A 136 -9.81 1.28 6.30
N LEU A 137 -8.58 1.47 5.81
CA LEU A 137 -8.00 2.79 5.61
C LEU A 137 -8.74 3.57 4.53
N GLU A 138 -9.07 2.97 3.38
CA GLU A 138 -9.86 3.60 2.33
C GLU A 138 -11.26 4.02 2.82
N ALA A 139 -11.90 3.20 3.65
CA ALA A 139 -13.17 3.53 4.28
C ALA A 139 -13.07 4.78 5.17
N LEU A 140 -11.97 4.95 5.91
CA LEU A 140 -11.69 6.17 6.69
C LEU A 140 -11.54 7.41 5.78
N LEU A 141 -10.93 7.25 4.60
CA LEU A 141 -10.64 8.34 3.68
C LEU A 141 -11.80 8.72 2.76
N THR A 142 -12.76 7.81 2.55
CA THR A 142 -13.89 7.98 1.62
C THR A 142 -14.64 9.32 1.80
N PRO A 143 -14.98 9.77 3.02
CA PRO A 143 -15.63 11.07 3.21
C PRO A 143 -14.75 12.27 2.80
N LEU A 144 -13.43 12.13 2.96
CA LEU A 144 -12.47 13.19 2.62
C LEU A 144 -12.26 13.30 1.12
N TYR A 145 -12.21 12.17 0.41
CA TYR A 145 -12.19 12.16 -1.06
C TYR A 145 -13.38 12.93 -1.64
N ALA A 146 -14.59 12.64 -1.15
CA ALA A 146 -15.80 13.35 -1.55
C ALA A 146 -15.71 14.86 -1.23
N LYS A 147 -15.25 15.21 -0.02
CA LYS A 147 -15.09 16.61 0.42
C LYS A 147 -14.17 17.42 -0.50
N TYR A 148 -13.08 16.83 -0.98
CA TYR A 148 -12.12 17.50 -1.86
C TYR A 148 -12.45 17.34 -3.35
N GLY A 149 -13.63 16.80 -3.70
CA GLY A 149 -14.05 16.61 -5.08
C GLY A 149 -13.17 15.60 -5.83
N ILE A 150 -12.53 14.68 -5.11
CA ILE A 150 -11.85 13.52 -5.68
C ILE A 150 -12.90 12.42 -5.77
N THR A 151 -13.63 12.39 -6.87
CA THR A 151 -14.68 11.39 -7.12
C THR A 151 -14.12 10.20 -7.89
N PRO A 152 -14.74 9.01 -7.79
CA PRO A 152 -14.33 7.84 -8.57
C PRO A 152 -14.24 8.11 -10.08
N GLU A 153 -15.15 8.93 -10.61
CA GLU A 153 -15.17 9.29 -12.03
C GLU A 153 -13.95 10.14 -12.40
N ARG A 154 -13.57 11.10 -11.54
CA ARG A 154 -12.37 11.93 -11.75
C ARG A 154 -11.09 11.12 -11.62
N GLN A 155 -11.04 10.18 -10.69
CA GLN A 155 -9.92 9.24 -10.55
C GLN A 155 -9.78 8.35 -11.79
N ALA A 156 -10.90 7.81 -12.29
CA ALA A 156 -10.91 7.00 -13.51
C ALA A 156 -10.48 7.82 -14.73
N ALA A 157 -11.01 9.03 -14.90
CA ALA A 157 -10.63 9.91 -16.00
C ALA A 157 -9.14 10.30 -15.96
N ALA A 158 -8.61 10.59 -14.77
CA ALA A 158 -7.19 10.88 -14.58
C ALA A 158 -6.29 9.67 -14.89
N LEU A 159 -6.71 8.47 -14.50
CA LEU A 159 -5.98 7.23 -14.80
C LEU A 159 -5.97 6.93 -16.30
N GLU A 160 -7.10 7.10 -16.99
CA GLU A 160 -7.19 6.93 -18.44
C GLU A 160 -6.33 7.97 -19.19
N ALA A 161 -6.36 9.23 -18.76
CA ALA A 161 -5.49 10.26 -19.32
C ALA A 161 -4.00 9.93 -19.14
N TRP A 162 -3.60 9.51 -17.94
CA TRP A 162 -2.23 9.07 -17.67
C TRP A 162 -1.83 7.85 -18.51
N ARG A 163 -2.72 6.86 -18.68
CA ARG A 163 -2.48 5.70 -19.55
C ARG A 163 -2.27 6.10 -21.01
N ALA A 164 -3.05 7.06 -21.51
CA ALA A 164 -2.92 7.57 -22.87
C ALA A 164 -1.60 8.34 -23.06
N GLU A 165 -1.15 9.11 -22.08
CA GLU A 165 0.15 9.80 -22.11
C GLU A 165 1.35 8.83 -22.10
N GLN A 166 1.18 7.64 -21.49
CA GLN A 166 2.22 6.60 -21.41
C GLN A 166 2.23 5.64 -22.62
N GLN A 167 1.24 5.74 -23.53
CA GLN A 167 1.26 5.08 -24.83
C GLN A 167 1.59 6.10 -25.91
N PRO A 168 2.87 6.46 -26.15
CA PRO A 168 3.22 7.16 -27.38
C PRO A 168 2.82 6.25 -28.55
N ASP A 169 2.11 6.79 -29.53
CA ASP A 169 1.72 6.13 -30.78
C ASP A 169 2.75 5.07 -31.14
N SER A 170 2.33 3.79 -31.12
CA SER A 170 3.11 2.72 -31.74
C SER A 170 3.30 3.12 -33.19
N VAL A 171 4.47 3.68 -33.48
CA VAL A 171 4.90 4.06 -34.82
C VAL A 171 4.56 2.90 -35.74
N SER A 172 3.70 3.19 -36.70
CA SER A 172 3.26 2.29 -37.74
C SER A 172 4.48 1.61 -38.38
N SER A 173 4.52 0.28 -38.25
CA SER A 173 5.38 -0.57 -39.06
C SER A 173 4.90 -0.64 -40.50
#